data_AF-A0A941S3Y2-F1
#
_entry.id   AF-A0A941S3Y2-F1
#
_cell.length_a   1.000
_cell.length_b   1.000
_cell.length_c   1.000
_cell.angle_alpha   90.00
_cell.angle_beta   90.00
_cell.angle_gamma   90.00
#
_symmetry.space_group_name_H-M   'P 1'
#
loop_
_entity.id
_entity.type
_entity.pdbx_description
1 polymer ?
#
loop_
_entity_poly.entity_id
_entity_poly.type
_entity_poly.pdbx_seq_one_letter_code
_entity_poly.pdbx_strand_id
1 'polypeptide(L)'
;MKGVEHFFQQVMDGVAKPVVFLLVGALADVHALIAYAPIGIAVALIFMFVLRPAMVFLMLGIYTLFSGRRGLRVKELLFISFVRETGAIPAVLLVMVVAQITAPIPGLVEIGMWVILLTLILAPPLTPFVARKLGLAE
;
A
#
# COMPACT_ATOMS: atom_id res chain seq x y z
N MET A 1 -1.97 -30.95 1.89
CA MET A 1 -2.33 -29.53 2.02
C MET A 1 -1.15 -28.59 1.75
N LYS A 2 0.05 -28.80 2.33
CA LYS A 2 1.24 -27.95 2.06
C LYS A 2 1.62 -27.81 0.57
N GLY A 3 1.53 -28.88 -0.22
CA GLY A 3 1.83 -28.82 -1.66
C GLY A 3 0.84 -27.97 -2.48
N VAL A 4 -0.43 -27.94 -2.07
CA VAL A 4 -1.46 -27.09 -2.71
C VAL A 4 -1.22 -25.64 -2.36
N GLU A 5 -0.94 -25.33 -1.09
CA GLU A 5 -0.64 -23.98 -0.63
C GLU A 5 0.58 -23.38 -1.33
N HIS A 6 1.66 -24.16 -1.45
CA HIS A 6 2.87 -23.72 -2.15
C HIS A 6 2.62 -23.48 -3.65
N PHE A 7 1.82 -24.34 -4.30
CA PHE A 7 1.43 -24.14 -5.69
C PHE A 7 0.64 -22.84 -5.86
N PHE A 8 -0.35 -22.58 -4.99
CA PHE A 8 -1.12 -21.33 -5.02
C PHE A 8 -0.24 -20.11 -4.76
N GLN A 9 0.68 -20.16 -3.80
CA GLN A 9 1.63 -19.08 -3.54
C GLN A 9 2.50 -18.80 -4.78
N GLN A 10 3.06 -19.83 -5.41
CA GLN A 10 3.85 -19.66 -6.64
C GLN A 10 3.05 -19.06 -7.79
N VAL A 11 1.80 -19.47 -7.98
CA VAL A 11 0.94 -18.90 -9.03
C VAL A 11 0.61 -17.43 -8.72
N MET A 12 0.29 -17.12 -7.47
CA MET A 12 -0.07 -15.76 -7.06
C MET A 12 1.13 -14.80 -7.14
N ASP A 13 2.27 -15.22 -6.63
CA ASP A 13 3.47 -14.37 -6.55
C ASP A 13 4.25 -14.35 -7.87
N GLY A 14 4.31 -15.48 -8.57
CA GLY A 14 5.07 -15.63 -9.81
C GLY A 14 4.33 -15.21 -11.07
N VAL A 15 2.99 -15.27 -11.08
CA VAL A 15 2.19 -15.00 -12.30
C VAL A 15 1.16 -13.90 -12.07
N ALA A 16 0.26 -14.04 -11.09
CA ALA A 16 -0.88 -13.14 -10.97
C ALA A 16 -0.45 -11.69 -10.66
N LYS A 17 0.42 -11.47 -9.67
CA LYS A 17 0.89 -10.12 -9.30
C LYS A 17 1.62 -9.43 -10.47
N PRO A 18 2.62 -10.05 -11.15
CA PRO A 18 3.25 -9.44 -12.32
C PRO A 18 2.28 -9.10 -13.45
N VAL A 19 1.34 -9.99 -13.77
CA VAL A 19 0.34 -9.73 -14.83
C VAL A 19 -0.53 -8.53 -14.49
N VAL A 20 -1.02 -8.42 -13.25
CA VAL A 20 -1.78 -7.24 -12.81
C VAL A 20 -0.98 -5.96 -12.96
N PHE A 21 0.28 -5.94 -12.51
CA PHE A 21 1.12 -4.75 -12.63
C PHE A 21 1.47 -4.39 -14.08
N LEU A 22 1.64 -5.39 -14.94
CA LEU A 22 1.88 -5.17 -16.37
C LEU A 22 0.65 -4.57 -17.06
N LEU A 23 -0.56 -5.07 -16.75
CA LEU A 23 -1.81 -4.51 -17.27
C LEU A 23 -2.03 -3.07 -16.80
N VAL A 24 -1.83 -2.82 -15.51
CA VAL A 24 -1.96 -1.48 -14.92
C VAL A 24 -0.94 -0.52 -15.53
N GLY A 25 0.28 -0.97 -15.77
CA GLY A 25 1.31 -0.20 -16.48
C GLY A 25 0.98 0.06 -17.95
N ALA A 26 0.30 -0.87 -18.63
CA ALA A 26 -0.12 -0.71 -20.02
C ALA A 26 -1.28 0.28 -20.20
N LEU A 27 -2.16 0.41 -19.19
CA LEU A 27 -3.27 1.36 -19.18
C LEU A 27 -2.83 2.80 -18.84
N ALA A 28 -1.57 2.98 -18.48
CA ALA A 28 -1.03 4.23 -18.00
C ALA A 28 -0.62 5.18 -19.14
N ASP A 29 -1.19 6.37 -19.18
CA ASP A 29 -0.65 7.45 -20.01
C ASP A 29 0.55 8.11 -19.30
N VAL A 30 1.75 7.88 -19.83
CA VAL A 30 3.01 8.41 -19.29
C VAL A 30 3.01 9.94 -19.29
N HIS A 31 2.41 10.58 -20.30
CA HIS A 31 2.40 12.04 -20.39
C HIS A 31 1.52 12.63 -19.28
N ALA A 32 0.32 12.09 -19.09
CA ALA A 32 -0.58 12.47 -18.01
C ALA A 32 0.03 12.18 -16.63
N LEU A 33 0.71 11.05 -16.45
CA LEU A 33 1.41 10.69 -15.21
C LEU A 33 2.45 11.74 -14.80
N ILE A 34 3.23 12.24 -15.74
CA ILE A 34 4.23 13.28 -15.45
C ILE A 34 3.54 14.59 -15.05
N ALA A 35 2.46 14.97 -15.74
CA ALA A 35 1.70 16.17 -15.43
C ALA A 35 1.11 16.14 -14.00
N TYR A 36 0.59 14.99 -13.57
CA TYR A 36 0.01 14.80 -12.24
C TYR A 36 1.03 14.36 -11.17
N ALA A 37 2.31 14.19 -11.51
CA ALA A 37 3.34 13.72 -10.58
C ALA A 37 3.46 14.54 -9.30
N PRO A 38 3.48 15.89 -9.31
CA PRO A 38 3.60 16.66 -8.08
C PRO A 38 2.46 16.38 -7.09
N ILE A 39 1.23 16.31 -7.62
CA ILE A 39 0.02 16.06 -6.82
C ILE A 39 0.01 14.60 -6.36
N GLY A 40 0.28 13.65 -7.27
CA GLY A 40 0.32 12.23 -6.97
C GLY A 40 1.36 11.87 -5.89
N ILE A 41 2.56 12.45 -5.98
CA ILE A 41 3.63 12.27 -5.00
C ILE A 41 3.21 12.85 -3.64
N ALA A 42 2.67 14.07 -3.62
CA ALA A 42 2.21 14.68 -2.37
C ALA A 42 1.12 13.85 -1.69
N VAL A 43 0.11 13.40 -2.45
CA VAL A 43 -0.97 12.55 -1.94
C VAL A 43 -0.43 11.22 -1.43
N ALA A 44 0.48 10.57 -2.16
CA ALA A 44 1.08 9.31 -1.75
C ALA A 44 1.84 9.42 -0.43
N LEU A 45 2.64 10.49 -0.26
CA LEU A 45 3.39 10.75 0.97
C LEU A 45 2.45 11.03 2.15
N ILE A 46 1.39 11.82 1.95
CA ILE A 46 0.36 12.06 2.97
C ILE A 46 -0.33 10.75 3.35
N PHE A 47 -0.68 9.93 2.35
CA PHE A 47 -1.35 8.64 2.58
C PHE A 47 -0.46 7.69 3.39
N MET A 48 0.83 7.67 3.07
CA MET A 48 1.81 6.77 3.69
C MET A 48 2.24 7.20 5.09
N PHE A 49 2.54 8.48 5.31
CA PHE A 49 3.13 8.98 6.55
C PHE A 49 2.14 9.62 7.51
N VAL A 50 0.97 10.05 7.04
CA VAL A 50 -0.02 10.74 7.87
C VAL A 50 -1.26 9.87 8.05
N LEU A 51 -1.98 9.59 6.97
CA LEU A 51 -3.27 8.90 7.04
C LEU A 51 -3.12 7.48 7.59
N ARG A 52 -2.13 6.71 7.10
CA ARG A 52 -1.97 5.33 7.56
C ARG A 52 -1.58 5.23 9.05
N PRO A 53 -0.55 5.93 9.56
CA PRO A 53 -0.29 5.93 10.99
C PRO A 53 -1.48 6.45 11.79
N ALA A 54 -2.12 7.54 11.35
CA ALA A 54 -3.30 8.07 12.04
C ALA A 54 -4.42 7.02 12.18
N MET A 55 -4.71 6.25 11.13
CA MET A 55 -5.73 5.20 11.18
C MET A 55 -5.35 4.06 12.13
N VAL A 56 -4.07 3.64 12.13
CA VAL A 56 -3.57 2.61 13.04
C VAL A 56 -3.62 3.09 14.49
N PHE A 57 -3.18 4.32 14.77
CA PHE A 57 -3.26 4.92 16.10
C PHE A 57 -4.70 5.15 16.55
N LEU A 58 -5.61 5.50 15.64
CA LEU A 58 -7.02 5.64 15.97
C LEU A 58 -7.63 4.27 16.31
N MET A 59 -7.50 3.27 15.44
CA MET A 59 -8.13 1.96 15.65
C MET A 59 -7.46 1.16 16.78
N LEU A 60 -6.15 0.90 16.65
CA LEU A 60 -5.42 0.09 17.61
C LEU A 60 -5.06 0.87 18.86
N GLY A 61 -4.85 2.19 18.79
CA GLY A 61 -4.61 3.01 19.98
C GLY A 61 -5.84 3.06 20.90
N ILE A 62 -7.06 3.18 20.36
CA ILE A 62 -8.28 3.02 21.15
C ILE A 62 -8.31 1.63 21.83
N TYR A 63 -7.98 0.56 21.10
CA TYR A 63 -7.89 -0.78 21.68
C TYR A 63 -6.84 -0.89 22.79
N THR A 64 -5.67 -0.26 22.64
CA THR A 64 -4.65 -0.24 23.70
C THR A 64 -5.09 0.51 24.94
N LEU A 65 -5.83 1.60 24.79
CA LEU A 65 -6.39 2.37 25.89
C LEU A 65 -7.43 1.54 26.67
N PHE A 66 -8.28 0.79 25.95
CA PHE A 66 -9.28 -0.10 26.56
C PHE A 66 -8.68 -1.39 27.14
N SER A 67 -7.56 -1.90 26.60
CA SER A 67 -6.94 -3.18 27.03
C SER A 67 -5.88 -3.06 28.13
N GLY A 68 -5.64 -1.86 28.67
CA GLY A 68 -4.75 -1.65 29.82
C GLY A 68 -3.34 -2.24 29.63
N ARG A 69 -2.90 -3.09 30.59
CA ARG A 69 -1.52 -3.63 30.69
C ARG A 69 -1.09 -4.61 29.59
N ARG A 70 -1.98 -5.01 28.67
CA ARG A 70 -1.64 -5.84 27.49
C ARG A 70 -1.68 -5.06 26.17
N GLY A 71 -1.81 -3.74 26.24
CA GLY A 71 -1.79 -2.88 25.05
C GLY A 71 -0.44 -2.91 24.33
N LEU A 72 -0.50 -2.83 23.00
CA LEU A 72 0.68 -2.65 22.14
C LEU A 72 1.42 -1.37 22.52
N ARG A 73 2.75 -1.42 22.55
CA ARG A 73 3.59 -0.24 22.75
C ARG A 73 3.49 0.68 21.54
N VAL A 74 3.69 1.98 21.77
CA VAL A 74 3.72 3.00 20.69
C VAL A 74 4.70 2.62 19.58
N LYS A 75 5.81 1.96 19.94
CA LYS A 75 6.78 1.43 18.97
C LYS A 75 6.19 0.33 18.08
N GLU A 76 5.43 -0.60 18.65
CA GLU A 76 4.79 -1.71 17.93
C GLU A 76 3.66 -1.19 17.02
N LEU A 77 2.87 -0.22 17.50
CA LEU A 77 1.85 0.48 16.70
C LEU A 77 2.47 1.19 15.49
N LEU A 78 3.58 1.89 15.72
CA LEU A 78 4.31 2.58 14.65
C LEU A 78 4.88 1.56 13.65
N PHE A 79 5.47 0.45 14.12
CA PHE A 79 5.93 -0.63 13.24
C PHE A 79 4.80 -1.19 12.37
N ILE A 80 3.68 -1.56 12.97
CA ILE A 80 2.50 -2.10 12.26
C ILE A 80 2.01 -1.11 11.20
N SER A 81 2.06 0.21 11.49
CA SER A 81 1.67 1.22 10.49
C SER A 81 2.57 1.26 9.25
N PHE A 82 3.81 0.77 9.33
CA PHE A 82 4.72 0.76 8.18
C PHE A 82 4.78 -0.59 7.45
N VAL A 83 4.30 -1.68 8.05
CA VAL A 83 4.22 -2.99 7.41
C VAL A 83 3.16 -2.96 6.31
N ARG A 84 3.53 -3.35 5.09
CA ARG A 84 2.58 -3.52 3.98
C ARG A 84 2.93 -4.74 3.16
N GLU A 85 1.90 -5.55 2.87
CA GLU A 85 2.06 -6.81 2.15
C GLU A 85 1.67 -6.74 0.65
N THR A 86 0.78 -5.85 0.19
CA THR A 86 0.37 -5.88 -1.24
C THR A 86 -0.09 -4.54 -1.83
N GLY A 87 0.35 -4.26 -3.06
CA GLY A 87 -0.18 -3.19 -3.92
C GLY A 87 -1.06 -3.69 -5.07
N ALA A 88 -1.19 -5.01 -5.25
CA ALA A 88 -1.98 -5.59 -6.34
C ALA A 88 -3.49 -5.35 -6.18
N ILE A 89 -4.04 -5.47 -4.96
CA ILE A 89 -5.47 -5.27 -4.71
C ILE A 89 -5.91 -3.84 -5.07
N PRO A 90 -5.25 -2.76 -4.59
CA PRO A 90 -5.58 -1.40 -5.02
C PRO A 90 -5.47 -1.19 -6.53
N ALA A 91 -4.50 -1.83 -7.19
CA ALA A 91 -4.30 -1.70 -8.62
C ALA A 91 -5.46 -2.31 -9.42
N VAL A 92 -5.92 -3.50 -9.05
CA VAL A 92 -7.10 -4.13 -9.66
C VAL A 92 -8.35 -3.28 -9.40
N LEU A 93 -8.55 -2.82 -8.16
CA LEU A 93 -9.71 -1.98 -7.82
C LEU A 93 -9.72 -0.66 -8.59
N LEU A 94 -8.56 -0.04 -8.81
CA LEU A 94 -8.45 1.17 -9.63
C LEU A 94 -8.92 0.90 -11.06
N VAL A 95 -8.44 -0.16 -11.69
CA VAL A 95 -8.86 -0.56 -13.05
C VAL A 95 -10.35 -0.86 -13.10
N MET A 96 -10.89 -1.57 -12.10
CA MET A 96 -12.31 -1.86 -12.01
C MET A 96 -13.16 -0.60 -11.88
N VAL A 97 -12.71 0.39 -11.11
CA VAL A 97 -13.41 1.67 -10.96
C VAL A 97 -13.40 2.43 -12.29
N VAL A 98 -12.24 2.50 -12.95
CA VAL A 98 -12.08 3.16 -14.26
C VAL A 98 -12.96 2.53 -15.32
N ALA A 99 -13.13 1.21 -15.30
CA ALA A 99 -14.00 0.50 -16.23
C ALA A 99 -15.51 0.75 -15.99
N GLN A 100 -15.90 1.13 -14.76
CA GLN A 100 -17.30 1.32 -14.37
C GLN A 100 -17.75 2.78 -14.43
N ILE A 101 -16.83 3.75 -14.36
CA ILE A 101 -17.17 5.17 -14.46
C ILE A 101 -17.56 5.53 -15.90
N THR A 102 -18.71 6.15 -16.06
CA THR A 102 -19.22 6.61 -17.36
C THR A 102 -18.67 7.98 -17.76
N ALA A 103 -18.23 8.78 -16.79
CA ALA A 103 -17.58 10.07 -17.00
C ALA A 103 -16.12 9.99 -16.53
N PRO A 104 -15.13 10.31 -17.39
CA PRO A 104 -13.74 10.32 -17.00
C PRO A 104 -13.50 11.42 -15.96
N ILE A 105 -12.97 11.02 -14.80
CA ILE A 105 -12.52 11.95 -13.76
C ILE A 105 -11.03 12.24 -14.01
N PRO A 106 -10.65 13.47 -14.41
CA PRO A 106 -9.26 13.79 -14.71
C PRO A 106 -8.37 13.58 -13.48
N GLY A 107 -7.23 12.91 -13.65
CA GLY A 107 -6.25 12.70 -12.59
C GLY A 107 -6.52 11.52 -11.66
N LEU A 108 -7.69 10.85 -11.74
CA LEU A 108 -8.00 9.72 -10.84
C LEU A 108 -7.01 8.57 -11.03
N VAL A 109 -6.75 8.20 -12.28
CA VAL A 109 -5.88 7.08 -12.62
C VAL A 109 -4.43 7.43 -12.30
N GLU A 110 -4.01 8.63 -12.68
CA GLU A 110 -2.64 9.12 -12.53
C GLU A 110 -2.27 9.27 -11.06
N ILE A 111 -3.14 9.88 -10.25
CA ILE A 111 -2.92 10.00 -8.80
C ILE A 111 -2.95 8.61 -8.16
N GLY A 112 -3.93 7.76 -8.49
CA GLY A 112 -4.02 6.40 -7.95
C GLY A 112 -2.77 5.57 -8.25
N MET A 113 -2.28 5.67 -9.49
CA MET A 113 -1.03 5.06 -9.94
C MET A 113 0.17 5.56 -9.15
N TRP A 114 0.33 6.87 -8.96
CA TRP A 114 1.41 7.43 -8.15
C TRP A 114 1.38 6.93 -6.71
N VAL A 115 0.19 6.84 -6.10
CA VAL A 115 0.03 6.29 -4.75
C VAL A 115 0.48 4.83 -4.71
N ILE A 116 0.08 4.01 -5.68
CA ILE A 116 0.44 2.59 -5.74
C ILE A 116 1.96 2.44 -5.95
N LEU A 117 2.53 3.13 -6.94
CA LEU A 117 3.94 3.08 -7.30
C LEU A 117 4.83 3.50 -6.13
N LEU A 118 4.59 4.67 -5.55
CA LEU A 118 5.40 5.15 -4.42
C LEU A 118 5.27 4.26 -3.21
N THR A 119 4.07 3.73 -2.94
CA THR A 119 3.92 2.82 -1.80
C THR A 119 4.68 1.52 -2.03
N LEU A 120 4.74 0.99 -3.25
CA LEU A 120 5.49 -0.22 -3.58
C LEU A 120 7.01 0.00 -3.60
N ILE A 121 7.46 1.19 -3.96
CA ILE A 121 8.88 1.53 -3.97
C ILE A 121 9.38 1.83 -2.56
N LEU A 122 8.63 2.61 -1.77
CA LEU A 122 9.07 3.10 -0.47
C LEU A 122 8.78 2.13 0.68
N ALA A 123 7.66 1.40 0.69
CA ALA A 123 7.28 0.58 1.84
C ALA A 123 8.21 -0.63 2.09
N PRO A 124 8.64 -1.40 1.08
CA PRO A 124 9.53 -2.54 1.29
C PRO A 124 10.87 -2.18 1.95
N PRO A 125 11.61 -1.12 1.52
CA PRO A 125 12.84 -0.74 2.21
C PRO A 125 12.58 -0.06 3.57
N LEU A 126 11.43 0.60 3.74
CA LEU A 126 11.12 1.31 4.98
C LEU A 126 10.76 0.37 6.13
N THR A 127 10.15 -0.79 5.84
CA THR A 127 9.75 -1.77 6.86
C THR A 127 10.91 -2.31 7.71
N PRO A 128 12.00 -2.87 7.14
CA PRO A 128 13.16 -3.32 7.92
C PRO A 128 13.91 -2.16 8.58
N PHE A 129 13.93 -0.98 7.95
CA PHE A 129 14.56 0.21 8.51
C PHE A 129 13.84 0.68 9.79
N VAL A 130 12.50 0.73 9.77
CA VAL A 130 11.68 1.09 10.92
C VAL A 130 11.79 0.02 12.02
N ALA A 131 11.81 -1.27 11.67
CA ALA A 131 12.02 -2.35 12.62
C ALA A 131 13.34 -2.20 13.40
N ARG A 132 14.44 -1.94 12.68
CA ARG A 132 15.76 -1.71 13.27
C ARG A 132 15.81 -0.45 14.14
N LYS A 133 15.22 0.65 13.67
CA LYS A 133 15.20 1.93 14.42
C LYS A 133 14.39 1.84 15.72
N LEU A 134 13.35 1.00 15.75
CA LEU A 134 12.50 0.82 16.92
C LEU A 134 13.05 -0.22 17.91
N GLY A 135 14.10 -0.96 17.53
CA GLY A 135 14.66 -2.06 18.33
C GLY A 135 13.72 -3.27 18.40
N LEU A 136 12.92 -3.48 17.35
CA LEU A 136 11.96 -4.59 17.23
C LEU A 136 12.48 -5.72 16.32
N ALA A 137 13.56 -5.47 15.59
CA ALA A 137 14.33 -6.50 14.89
C ALA A 137 15.55 -6.87 15.74
N GLU A 138 15.71 -8.15 16.05
CA GLU A 138 17.03 -8.73 16.37
C GLU A 138 17.98 -8.60 15.16
#